data_AF-A0A1M5QTH8-F1
#
_entry.id   AF-A0A1M5QTH8-F1
#
_cell.length_a   1.000
_cell.length_b   1.000
_cell.length_c   1.000
_cell.angle_alpha   90.00
_cell.angle_beta   90.00
_cell.angle_gamma   90.00
#
_symmetry.space_group_name_H-M   'P 1'
#
loop_
_entity.id
_entity.type
_entity.pdbx_description
1 polymer ?
#
loop_
_entity_poly.entity_id
_entity_poly.type
_entity_poly.pdbx_seq_one_letter_code
_entity_poly.pdbx_strand_id
1 'polypeptide(L)'
;MKNILLVFVLFASLATKAQNKVQTKKQNPLYISFTSSNSRFAKDLKPAVSPTNNWETTAWKGEKIHTQILVWADRDIAKLTLSISDLKTKAGNQITKANAKIGFVQYVITDEFGGGCGHRKPEDFKSSLVADPINWGSSIEVKKNNLQPIWLSINIPANTTAGQYKGIVTINSGRKISLPIVVNVLEHLLPSADKWKFDLDLWQHPAAIARVHKVELWSKEHFEKMRPYYTMLANAGQKSITTSIMNEPWGHQTYDDFPSLIKWVKKKDGSWFYDYSLFDKYVSFVMSCGITKRINCYSMVPWKLSFQYYDESLSKDTELVAKIGSDEYNSFWSSMIKDFTKHLKEKGWFSISTIAMDERPMKDMQTVIKLLKDIDPNWKIALAGNYHPEIEKDIFDYSIASRFEFDAAILKERTALGKPSTWYTCCEENYPNGFTFSPPAEHVWMGWYAAAKGFTGYLRWAYNSWPQNPLTDSRFTAWPAGDTFQVYPGPMTSIRFEKLIEGIQDFEKIHILQQGFKQSGNQAKIDELNQLLSTFDLKMLKEIPSEKIVDEAKSKLKKF
;
A
#
# COMPACT_ATOMS: atom_id res chain seq x y z
N MET A 1 64.07 80.45 14.12
CA MET A 1 63.09 80.40 13.00
C MET A 1 62.04 79.37 13.36
N LYS A 2 60.97 79.81 14.03
CA LYS A 2 59.59 79.93 13.51
C LYS A 2 58.94 78.59 13.15
N ASN A 3 57.82 78.32 13.84
CA ASN A 3 56.58 77.66 13.37
C ASN A 3 56.66 76.12 13.26
N ILE A 4 55.72 75.26 13.72
CA ILE A 4 54.26 75.25 13.98
C ILE A 4 54.00 73.99 14.87
N LEU A 5 53.44 74.08 16.09
CA LEU A 5 52.03 73.96 16.50
C LEU A 5 51.26 72.71 16.02
N LEU A 6 50.94 71.77 16.93
CA LEU A 6 49.58 71.26 17.25
C LEU A 6 49.68 70.22 18.39
N VAL A 7 49.44 70.60 19.65
CA VAL A 7 48.18 70.43 20.42
C VAL A 7 47.79 68.96 20.65
N PHE A 8 48.10 68.47 21.86
CA PHE A 8 47.30 67.46 22.54
C PHE A 8 47.06 67.95 23.98
N VAL A 9 45.79 68.24 24.29
CA VAL A 9 45.32 68.62 25.62
C VAL A 9 44.83 67.34 26.33
N LEU A 10 45.25 67.23 27.59
CA LEU A 10 44.93 66.21 28.58
C LEU A 10 43.51 66.35 29.16
N PHE A 11 43.17 65.40 30.05
CA PHE A 11 42.06 65.31 31.03
C PHE A 11 40.84 64.51 30.55
N ALA A 12 40.21 63.63 31.35
CA ALA A 12 40.53 63.04 32.65
C ALA A 12 39.56 61.87 32.91
N SER A 13 39.95 61.04 33.86
CA SER A 13 39.26 59.94 34.53
C SER A 13 37.74 60.04 34.72
N LEU A 14 37.05 58.90 34.59
CA LEU A 14 36.07 58.42 35.57
C LEU A 14 35.86 56.90 35.43
N ALA A 15 35.99 56.21 36.56
CA ALA A 15 35.82 54.77 36.70
C ALA A 15 34.33 54.37 36.62
N THR A 16 34.03 53.22 36.00
CA THR A 16 32.87 52.41 36.42
C THR A 16 33.06 50.93 36.12
N LYS A 17 32.65 50.16 37.12
CA LYS A 17 32.64 48.71 37.32
C LYS A 17 32.08 47.88 36.16
N ALA A 18 32.61 46.65 36.13
CA ALA A 18 32.13 45.50 35.39
C ALA A 18 30.60 45.35 35.31
N GLN A 19 30.10 45.01 34.13
CA GLN A 19 28.96 44.12 33.97
C GLN A 19 29.41 42.88 33.20
N ASN A 20 29.50 41.79 33.96
CA ASN A 20 29.54 40.43 33.47
C ASN A 20 28.45 40.26 32.40
N LYS A 21 28.83 40.13 31.12
CA LYS A 21 28.02 39.42 30.15
C LYS A 21 28.00 37.96 30.60
N VAL A 22 27.01 37.62 31.41
CA VAL A 22 26.56 36.23 31.56
C VAL A 22 26.18 35.79 30.16
N GLN A 23 27.10 35.10 29.50
CA GLN A 23 26.86 34.36 28.29
C GLN A 23 25.96 33.20 28.72
N THR A 24 24.66 33.46 28.79
CA THR A 24 23.65 32.42 28.96
C THR A 24 23.87 31.42 27.84
N LYS A 25 24.40 30.24 28.18
CA LYS A 25 24.43 29.06 27.31
C LYS A 25 23.06 28.99 26.62
N LYS A 26 22.99 29.29 25.32
CA LYS A 26 21.79 29.00 24.51
C LYS A 26 21.56 27.50 24.65
N GLN A 27 20.53 27.11 25.41
CA GLN A 27 20.14 25.73 25.57
C GLN A 27 19.70 25.19 24.20
N ASN A 28 20.37 24.12 23.76
CA ASN A 28 20.16 23.35 22.53
C ASN A 28 18.68 23.29 22.08
N PRO A 29 18.25 24.05 21.07
CA PRO A 29 16.89 23.98 20.57
C PRO A 29 16.63 22.62 19.89
N LEU A 30 15.97 21.75 20.65
CA LEU A 30 15.21 20.62 20.12
C LEU A 30 13.88 21.17 19.62
N TYR A 31 13.54 20.84 18.38
CA TYR A 31 12.29 21.22 17.75
C TYR A 31 11.43 20.00 17.52
N ILE A 32 10.14 20.16 17.83
CA ILE A 32 9.14 19.12 17.71
C ILE A 32 7.86 19.76 17.20
N SER A 33 7.20 19.16 16.22
CA SER A 33 5.91 19.62 15.73
C SER A 33 5.07 18.45 15.24
N PHE A 34 3.77 18.44 15.54
CA PHE A 34 2.83 17.68 14.72
C PHE A 34 2.85 18.21 13.29
N THR A 35 2.68 17.30 12.33
CA THR A 35 2.66 17.58 10.90
C THR A 35 1.60 16.71 10.22
N SER A 36 1.23 17.10 8.99
CA SER A 36 0.34 16.31 8.15
C SER A 36 0.92 14.91 7.89
N SER A 37 0.07 13.88 7.91
CA SER A 37 0.44 12.53 7.45
C SER A 37 0.56 12.44 5.92
N ASN A 38 0.17 13.51 5.20
CA ASN A 38 0.36 13.66 3.76
C ASN A 38 1.74 14.23 3.39
N SER A 39 2.58 14.62 4.35
CA SER A 39 3.89 15.20 4.08
C SER A 39 5.02 14.16 4.13
N ARG A 40 6.03 14.37 3.28
CA ARG A 40 7.34 13.71 3.38
C ARG A 40 8.39 14.78 3.63
N PHE A 41 9.31 14.49 4.55
CA PHE A 41 10.36 15.43 4.96
C PHE A 41 11.71 14.91 4.52
N ALA A 42 12.40 15.65 3.64
CA ALA A 42 13.78 15.35 3.28
C ALA A 42 14.68 15.37 4.52
N LYS A 43 15.60 14.41 4.62
CA LYS A 43 16.35 14.15 5.87
C LYS A 43 17.19 15.34 6.33
N ASP A 44 17.73 16.10 5.40
CA ASP A 44 18.79 17.10 5.57
C ASP A 44 18.35 18.52 5.21
N LEU A 45 17.08 18.72 4.85
CA LEU A 45 16.53 20.03 4.56
C LEU A 45 15.83 20.63 5.78
N LYS A 46 15.97 21.95 5.94
CA LYS A 46 15.21 22.68 6.97
C LYS A 46 13.71 22.57 6.65
N PRO A 47 12.87 22.14 7.59
CA PRO A 47 11.45 21.93 7.33
C PRO A 47 10.72 23.27 7.29
N ALA A 48 9.81 23.43 6.33
CA ALA A 48 8.86 24.53 6.29
C ALA A 48 7.62 24.18 7.12
N VAL A 49 7.76 24.12 8.45
CA VAL A 49 6.67 23.77 9.38
C VAL A 49 6.41 24.90 10.37
N SER A 50 5.12 25.17 10.60
CA SER A 50 4.68 26.03 11.71
C SER A 50 4.56 25.17 12.98
N PRO A 51 5.26 25.51 14.08
CA PRO A 51 5.27 24.68 15.28
C PRO A 51 3.87 24.42 15.83
N THR A 52 3.49 23.15 15.89
CA THR A 52 2.18 22.69 16.37
C THR A 52 2.40 21.64 17.45
N ASN A 53 1.99 21.96 18.68
CA ASN A 53 2.29 21.13 19.86
C ASN A 53 1.13 20.23 20.31
N ASN A 54 -0.01 20.29 19.62
CA ASN A 54 -1.18 19.44 19.89
C ASN A 54 -1.73 18.87 18.58
N TRP A 55 -2.45 17.76 18.67
CA TRP A 55 -3.17 17.20 17.53
C TRP A 55 -4.61 16.87 17.93
N GLU A 56 -5.55 17.39 17.17
CA GLU A 56 -6.98 17.10 17.33
C GLU A 56 -7.55 16.54 16.03
N THR A 57 -8.34 15.47 16.14
CA THR A 57 -8.97 14.84 14.98
C THR A 57 -10.31 14.20 15.34
N THR A 58 -10.99 13.67 14.33
CA THR A 58 -12.29 13.00 14.42
C THR A 58 -12.19 11.64 13.76
N ALA A 59 -12.83 10.62 14.34
CA ALA A 59 -12.83 9.25 13.83
C ALA A 59 -14.16 8.54 14.08
N TRP A 60 -14.47 7.54 13.27
CA TRP A 60 -15.54 6.58 13.52
C TRP A 60 -15.05 5.47 14.47
N LYS A 61 -15.98 4.76 15.10
CA LYS A 61 -15.67 3.51 15.79
C LYS A 61 -15.18 2.49 14.77
N GLY A 62 -14.16 1.71 15.09
CA GLY A 62 -13.55 0.74 14.15
C GLY A 62 -12.51 1.34 13.20
N GLU A 63 -12.36 2.67 13.15
CA GLU A 63 -11.43 3.33 12.24
C GLU A 63 -9.98 3.30 12.73
N LYS A 64 -9.04 3.16 11.81
CA LYS A 64 -7.61 3.42 12.01
C LYS A 64 -7.25 4.81 11.47
N ILE A 65 -6.69 5.66 12.33
CA ILE A 65 -6.30 7.03 12.00
C ILE A 65 -4.82 7.26 12.25
N HIS A 66 -4.24 8.25 11.57
CA HIS A 66 -2.81 8.53 11.64
C HIS A 66 -2.47 10.02 11.66
N THR A 67 -1.32 10.36 12.23
CA THR A 67 -0.66 11.66 12.11
C THR A 67 0.86 11.48 12.12
N GLN A 68 1.60 12.54 11.78
CA GLN A 68 3.04 12.58 11.94
C GLN A 68 3.47 13.58 13.04
N ILE A 69 4.62 13.31 13.61
CA ILE A 69 5.38 14.23 14.45
C ILE A 69 6.79 14.35 13.86
N LEU A 70 7.28 15.56 13.64
CA LEU A 70 8.62 15.81 13.16
C LEU A 70 9.54 16.23 14.31
N VAL A 71 10.70 15.60 14.42
CA VAL A 71 11.75 15.93 15.40
C VAL A 71 13.03 16.33 14.70
N TRP A 72 13.66 17.42 15.14
CA TRP A 72 15.01 17.81 14.72
C TRP A 72 15.72 18.63 15.79
N ALA A 73 17.04 18.65 15.75
CA ALA A 73 17.85 19.38 16.72
C ALA A 73 19.15 19.88 16.09
N ASP A 74 19.71 20.93 16.68
CA ASP A 74 21.04 21.46 16.34
C ASP A 74 22.20 20.70 17.03
N ARG A 75 21.88 19.52 17.56
CA ARG A 75 22.79 18.59 18.23
C ARG A 75 22.41 17.14 17.93
N ASP A 76 23.35 16.24 18.17
CA ASP A 76 23.05 14.80 18.16
C ASP A 76 22.12 14.42 19.32
N ILE A 77 21.18 13.54 19.03
CA ILE A 77 20.32 12.84 19.98
C ILE A 77 20.73 11.38 19.95
N ALA A 78 21.57 10.98 20.90
CA ALA A 78 22.08 9.61 20.98
C ALA A 78 20.98 8.55 21.12
N LYS A 79 19.86 8.90 21.78
CA LYS A 79 18.71 8.01 21.97
C LYS A 79 17.42 8.80 22.07
N LEU A 80 16.61 8.74 21.01
CA LEU A 80 15.24 9.23 20.97
C LEU A 80 14.30 8.07 21.26
N THR A 81 13.43 8.20 22.26
CA THR A 81 12.42 7.18 22.61
C THR A 81 11.02 7.76 22.64
N LEU A 82 10.01 6.92 22.38
CA LEU A 82 8.62 7.31 22.21
C LEU A 82 7.71 6.52 23.15
N SER A 83 6.66 7.16 23.68
CA SER A 83 5.56 6.46 24.33
C SER A 83 4.24 7.20 24.16
N ILE A 84 3.13 6.49 24.32
CA ILE A 84 1.78 7.06 24.30
C ILE A 84 1.00 6.60 25.53
N SER A 85 0.20 7.49 26.10
CA SER A 85 -0.74 7.15 27.17
C SER A 85 -1.97 6.43 26.63
N ASP A 86 -2.80 5.88 27.52
CA ASP A 86 -4.21 5.66 27.16
C ASP A 86 -4.85 7.00 26.80
N LEU A 87 -5.84 6.98 25.91
CA LEU A 87 -6.70 8.13 25.70
C LEU A 87 -7.96 7.95 26.53
N LYS A 88 -8.37 8.97 27.28
CA LYS A 88 -9.47 8.89 28.23
C LYS A 88 -10.50 9.99 28.04
N THR A 89 -11.77 9.68 28.28
CA THR A 89 -12.83 10.67 28.41
C THR A 89 -12.91 11.20 29.84
N LYS A 90 -13.66 12.29 30.06
CA LYS A 90 -13.96 12.78 31.42
C LYS A 90 -14.76 11.75 32.26
N ALA A 91 -15.56 10.91 31.60
CA ALA A 91 -16.37 9.88 32.23
C ALA A 91 -15.59 8.59 32.54
N GLY A 92 -14.30 8.50 32.19
CA GLY A 92 -13.45 7.35 32.48
C GLY A 92 -13.40 6.27 31.39
N ASN A 93 -14.16 6.42 30.30
CA ASN A 93 -14.02 5.53 29.14
C ASN A 93 -12.62 5.67 28.53
N GLN A 94 -12.05 4.57 28.04
CA GLN A 94 -10.67 4.56 27.54
C GLN A 94 -10.50 3.88 26.18
N ILE A 95 -9.63 4.46 25.36
CA ILE A 95 -8.94 3.76 24.27
C ILE A 95 -7.55 3.44 24.82
N THR A 96 -7.31 2.16 25.09
CA THR A 96 -6.03 1.74 25.69
C THR A 96 -4.87 1.98 24.72
N LYS A 97 -3.68 2.26 25.27
CA LYS A 97 -2.46 2.45 24.48
C LYS A 97 -2.09 1.25 23.60
N ALA A 98 -2.60 0.04 23.89
CA ALA A 98 -2.39 -1.15 23.06
C ALA A 98 -3.04 -1.02 21.66
N ASN A 99 -4.05 -0.15 21.52
CA ASN A 99 -4.66 0.17 20.24
C ASN A 99 -3.90 1.24 19.43
N ALA A 100 -2.85 1.82 20.00
CA ALA A 100 -2.01 2.81 19.36
C ALA A 100 -0.60 2.27 19.12
N LYS A 101 0.00 2.66 17.99
CA LYS A 101 1.40 2.40 17.66
C LYS A 101 2.08 3.71 17.30
N ILE A 102 3.28 3.90 17.83
CA ILE A 102 4.12 5.04 17.51
C ILE A 102 5.51 4.52 17.11
N GLY A 103 6.05 5.03 16.02
CA GLY A 103 7.28 4.51 15.41
C GLY A 103 8.01 5.54 14.57
N PHE A 104 9.21 5.21 14.13
CA PHE A 104 10.07 6.08 13.34
C PHE A 104 9.86 5.83 11.86
N VAL A 105 9.65 6.91 11.09
CA VAL A 105 9.70 6.83 9.64
C VAL A 105 11.17 6.81 9.22
N GLN A 106 11.59 5.74 8.54
CA GLN A 106 12.94 5.59 8.03
C GLN A 106 13.07 6.18 6.63
N TYR A 107 14.32 6.29 6.17
CA TYR A 107 14.65 6.83 4.86
C TYR A 107 15.19 5.72 3.96
N VAL A 108 14.71 5.69 2.72
CA VAL A 108 15.22 4.82 1.65
C VAL A 108 15.62 5.64 0.44
N ILE A 109 16.52 5.12 -0.37
CA ILE A 109 16.84 5.71 -1.67
C ILE A 109 15.65 5.51 -2.61
N THR A 110 15.32 6.57 -3.34
CA THR A 110 14.29 6.63 -4.38
C THR A 110 14.85 7.35 -5.61
N ASP A 111 14.16 7.25 -6.74
CA ASP A 111 14.43 8.03 -7.95
C ASP A 111 13.28 9.02 -8.26
N GLU A 112 13.06 9.32 -9.55
CA GLU A 112 12.02 10.19 -10.07
C GLU A 112 11.12 9.45 -11.08
N PHE A 113 9.99 10.05 -11.46
CA PHE A 113 9.10 9.45 -12.46
C PHE A 113 9.77 9.26 -13.83
N GLY A 114 10.57 10.21 -14.30
CA GLY A 114 11.24 10.12 -15.59
C GLY A 114 10.25 9.90 -16.74
N GLY A 115 10.41 8.80 -17.47
CA GLY A 115 9.48 8.35 -18.53
C GLY A 115 8.47 7.28 -18.09
N GLY A 116 8.38 6.97 -16.79
CA GLY A 116 7.52 5.90 -16.28
C GLY A 116 8.09 4.52 -16.61
N CYS A 117 7.37 3.77 -17.46
CA CYS A 117 7.68 2.39 -17.81
C CYS A 117 9.02 2.20 -18.53
N GLY A 118 9.58 0.99 -18.39
CA GLY A 118 10.80 0.56 -19.10
C GLY A 118 11.98 0.28 -18.16
N HIS A 119 13.05 -0.22 -18.77
CA HIS A 119 14.30 -0.50 -18.07
C HIS A 119 14.99 0.79 -17.62
N ARG A 120 15.67 0.71 -16.49
CA ARG A 120 16.38 1.83 -15.88
C ARG A 120 17.80 1.45 -15.53
N LYS A 121 18.71 2.38 -15.77
CA LYS A 121 20.03 2.39 -15.16
C LYS A 121 20.06 3.50 -14.11
N PRO A 122 20.46 3.23 -12.86
CA PRO A 122 20.42 4.21 -11.78
C PRO A 122 21.13 5.53 -12.08
N GLU A 123 22.16 5.53 -12.92
CA GLU A 123 22.92 6.70 -13.36
C GLU A 123 22.15 7.67 -14.26
N ASP A 124 21.08 7.20 -14.94
CA ASP A 124 20.28 8.01 -15.87
C ASP A 124 19.18 8.83 -15.17
N PHE A 125 18.96 8.60 -13.87
CA PHE A 125 17.87 9.19 -13.10
C PHE A 125 18.38 9.86 -11.83
N LYS A 126 17.70 10.92 -11.39
CA LYS A 126 17.99 11.54 -10.09
C LYS A 126 17.78 10.53 -8.97
N SER A 127 18.57 10.67 -7.90
CA SER A 127 18.48 9.85 -6.69
C SER A 127 18.34 10.75 -5.46
N SER A 128 17.49 10.36 -4.53
CA SER A 128 17.32 11.07 -3.25
C SER A 128 16.93 10.12 -2.12
N LEU A 129 17.01 10.59 -0.88
CA LEU A 129 16.44 9.88 0.27
C LEU A 129 15.01 10.35 0.51
N VAL A 130 14.09 9.40 0.64
CA VAL A 130 12.68 9.65 0.95
C VAL A 130 12.26 8.92 2.21
N ALA A 131 11.47 9.59 3.04
CA ALA A 131 10.89 9.01 4.24
C ALA A 131 9.70 8.11 3.86
N ASP A 132 9.76 6.79 4.08
CA ASP A 132 8.67 5.87 3.71
C ASP A 132 8.45 4.65 4.64
N PRO A 133 9.45 3.80 4.97
CA PRO A 133 9.23 2.68 5.88
C PRO A 133 8.85 3.15 7.29
N ILE A 134 7.90 2.48 7.93
CA ILE A 134 7.50 2.79 9.31
C ILE A 134 7.99 1.67 10.24
N ASN A 135 8.96 2.01 11.07
CA ASN A 135 9.57 1.10 12.04
C ASN A 135 9.03 1.35 13.45
N TRP A 136 8.42 0.33 14.06
CA TRP A 136 7.84 0.37 15.42
C TRP A 136 8.87 0.15 16.54
N GLY A 137 10.17 0.28 16.25
CA GLY A 137 11.26 0.10 17.21
C GLY A 137 11.21 1.08 18.38
N SER A 138 11.89 0.72 19.48
CA SER A 138 11.81 1.44 20.75
C SER A 138 12.64 2.73 20.81
N SER A 139 13.68 2.85 19.97
CA SER A 139 14.55 4.02 19.94
C SER A 139 15.33 4.16 18.64
N ILE A 140 15.75 5.40 18.33
CA ILE A 140 16.66 5.72 17.23
C ILE A 140 17.67 6.78 17.64
N GLU A 141 18.83 6.81 16.98
CA GLU A 141 19.75 7.95 17.02
C GLU A 141 19.34 8.99 15.97
N VAL A 142 19.36 10.27 16.34
CA VAL A 142 19.15 11.38 15.39
C VAL A 142 20.38 12.25 15.37
N LYS A 143 21.03 12.38 14.21
CA LYS A 143 22.19 13.26 14.05
C LYS A 143 21.75 14.73 14.01
N LYS A 144 22.66 15.61 14.40
CA LYS A 144 22.53 17.06 14.29
C LYS A 144 22.05 17.44 12.89
N ASN A 145 21.07 18.35 12.84
CA ASN A 145 20.45 18.89 11.63
C ASN A 145 19.71 17.87 10.75
N ASN A 146 19.55 16.63 11.20
CA ASN A 146 18.69 15.66 10.51
C ASN A 146 17.26 15.74 11.03
N LEU A 147 16.31 15.64 10.10
CA LEU A 147 14.91 15.43 10.36
C LEU A 147 14.65 13.95 10.67
N GLN A 148 13.83 13.72 11.71
CA GLN A 148 13.31 12.40 12.05
C GLN A 148 11.78 12.48 12.14
N PRO A 149 11.05 12.03 11.11
CA PRO A 149 9.61 11.90 11.19
C PRO A 149 9.24 10.68 12.05
N ILE A 150 8.16 10.83 12.78
CA ILE A 150 7.56 9.82 13.66
C ILE A 150 6.13 9.62 13.20
N TRP A 151 5.73 8.37 13.02
CA TRP A 151 4.37 8.00 12.65
C TRP A 151 3.59 7.57 13.88
N LEU A 152 2.39 8.13 14.07
CA LEU A 152 1.43 7.71 15.07
C LEU A 152 0.22 7.11 14.36
N SER A 153 -0.16 5.89 14.74
CA SER A 153 -1.42 5.25 14.33
C SER A 153 -2.26 4.90 15.55
N ILE A 154 -3.56 5.16 15.50
CA ILE A 154 -4.52 4.82 16.55
C ILE A 154 -5.65 4.03 15.89
N ASN A 155 -5.89 2.81 16.35
CA ASN A 155 -7.07 2.03 15.99
C ASN A 155 -8.16 2.33 17.02
N ILE A 156 -9.33 2.75 16.59
CA ILE A 156 -10.47 2.98 17.46
C ILE A 156 -11.26 1.67 17.55
N PRO A 157 -11.37 1.02 18.73
CA PRO A 157 -12.18 -0.19 18.85
C PRO A 157 -13.63 0.03 18.42
N ALA A 158 -14.24 -0.98 17.80
CA ALA A 158 -15.62 -0.91 17.29
C ALA A 158 -16.67 -0.63 18.38
N ASN A 159 -16.40 -1.03 19.63
CA ASN A 159 -17.27 -0.82 20.78
C ASN A 159 -16.92 0.45 21.58
N THR A 160 -16.08 1.34 21.05
CA THR A 160 -15.73 2.60 21.71
C THR A 160 -16.97 3.47 21.85
N THR A 161 -17.26 3.97 23.04
CA THR A 161 -18.32 4.96 23.26
C THR A 161 -17.99 6.25 22.51
N ALA A 162 -18.96 6.88 21.85
CA ALA A 162 -18.73 8.19 21.24
C ALA A 162 -18.35 9.24 22.30
N GLY A 163 -17.52 10.20 21.90
CA GLY A 163 -17.07 11.28 22.78
C GLY A 163 -15.63 11.70 22.54
N GLN A 164 -15.17 12.65 23.36
CA GLN A 164 -13.83 13.22 23.26
C GLN A 164 -12.84 12.47 24.16
N TYR A 165 -11.83 11.86 23.54
CA TYR A 165 -10.76 11.12 24.19
C TYR A 165 -9.47 11.94 24.17
N LYS A 166 -8.82 12.11 25.33
CA LYS A 166 -7.57 12.88 25.47
C LYS A 166 -6.43 11.99 25.90
N GLY A 167 -5.27 12.15 25.28
CA GLY A 167 -4.05 11.43 25.61
C GLY A 167 -2.80 12.28 25.43
N ILE A 168 -1.63 11.66 25.65
CA ILE A 168 -0.33 12.31 25.54
C ILE A 168 0.63 11.39 24.79
N VAL A 169 1.31 11.96 23.78
CA VAL A 169 2.54 11.38 23.22
C VAL A 169 3.73 11.95 23.99
N THR A 170 4.61 11.09 24.48
CA THR A 170 5.85 11.49 25.15
C THR A 170 7.04 11.21 24.26
N ILE A 171 7.83 12.24 23.99
CA ILE A 171 9.11 12.15 23.27
C ILE A 171 10.23 12.38 24.27
N ASN A 172 11.19 11.47 24.33
CA ASN A 172 12.35 11.58 25.21
C ASN A 172 13.65 11.61 24.40
N SER A 173 14.36 12.73 24.47
CA SER A 173 15.67 12.94 23.82
C SER A 173 16.74 13.29 24.87
N GLY A 174 16.63 12.71 26.07
CA GLY A 174 17.33 13.13 27.29
C GLY A 174 16.50 14.10 28.16
N ARG A 175 15.46 14.71 27.60
CA ARG A 175 14.39 15.41 28.32
C ARG A 175 13.06 14.91 27.77
N LYS A 176 12.07 14.69 28.65
CA LYS A 176 10.71 14.31 28.27
C LYS A 176 9.92 15.54 27.84
N ILE A 177 9.30 15.46 26.67
CA ILE A 177 8.33 16.43 26.14
C ILE A 177 7.01 15.71 25.94
N SER A 178 5.93 16.32 26.44
CA SER A 178 4.58 15.79 26.35
C SER A 178 3.77 16.57 25.33
N LEU A 179 3.21 15.88 24.35
CA LEU A 179 2.40 16.43 23.28
C LEU A 179 0.94 15.95 23.44
N PRO A 180 -0.02 16.85 23.73
CA PRO A 180 -1.42 16.48 23.85
C PRO A 180 -2.02 15.99 22.53
N ILE A 181 -2.86 14.96 22.61
CA ILE A 181 -3.70 14.49 21.51
C ILE A 181 -5.17 14.42 21.92
N VAL A 182 -6.06 14.73 20.99
CA VAL A 182 -7.52 14.69 21.15
C VAL A 182 -8.15 13.93 19.98
N VAL A 183 -8.95 12.93 20.28
CA VAL A 183 -9.72 12.17 19.29
C VAL A 183 -11.20 12.28 19.63
N ASN A 184 -11.97 12.89 18.74
CA ASN A 184 -13.42 12.97 18.82
C ASN A 184 -14.01 11.73 18.11
N VAL A 185 -14.50 10.76 18.88
CA VAL A 185 -15.11 9.53 18.34
C VAL A 185 -16.59 9.79 18.07
N LEU A 186 -17.02 9.62 16.82
CA LEU A 186 -18.40 9.81 16.39
C LEU A 186 -19.26 8.55 16.64
N GLU A 187 -20.58 8.73 16.66
CA GLU A 187 -21.56 7.65 16.78
C GLU A 187 -21.82 6.96 15.41
N HIS A 188 -20.73 6.58 14.76
CA HIS A 188 -20.74 5.78 13.52
C HIS A 188 -19.78 4.62 13.64
N LEU A 189 -20.13 3.49 13.02
CA LEU A 189 -19.32 2.28 13.01
C LEU A 189 -18.77 2.01 11.61
N LEU A 190 -17.45 2.01 11.51
CA LEU A 190 -16.73 1.40 10.41
C LEU A 190 -16.58 -0.11 10.71
N PRO A 191 -17.09 -1.01 9.84
CA PRO A 191 -16.93 -2.45 10.02
C PRO A 191 -15.47 -2.90 10.03
N SER A 192 -15.22 -4.12 10.47
CA SER A 192 -13.90 -4.77 10.34
C SER A 192 -13.55 -5.04 8.87
N ALA A 193 -12.25 -5.15 8.57
CA ALA A 193 -11.74 -5.22 7.20
C ALA A 193 -12.27 -6.41 6.37
N ASP A 194 -12.62 -7.52 7.03
CA ASP A 194 -13.27 -8.69 6.41
C ASP A 194 -14.66 -8.38 5.85
N LYS A 195 -15.30 -7.31 6.32
CA LYS A 195 -16.64 -6.86 5.91
C LYS A 195 -16.61 -5.68 4.95
N TRP A 196 -15.44 -5.08 4.70
CA TRP A 196 -15.30 -3.96 3.79
C TRP A 196 -15.70 -4.37 2.37
N LYS A 197 -16.46 -3.49 1.71
CA LYS A 197 -16.92 -3.65 0.32
C LYS A 197 -15.82 -3.38 -0.69
N PHE A 198 -14.83 -2.58 -0.34
CA PHE A 198 -13.69 -2.27 -1.17
C PHE A 198 -12.96 -3.55 -1.58
N ASP A 199 -12.83 -3.70 -2.89
CA ASP A 199 -12.16 -4.82 -3.52
C ASP A 199 -10.69 -4.49 -3.75
N LEU A 200 -9.87 -4.78 -2.74
CA LEU A 200 -8.42 -4.59 -2.80
C LEU A 200 -7.75 -5.85 -3.37
N ASP A 201 -6.92 -5.66 -4.39
CA ASP A 201 -6.02 -6.69 -4.89
C ASP A 201 -4.56 -6.21 -5.03
N LEU A 202 -3.71 -6.59 -4.07
CA LEU A 202 -2.26 -6.41 -4.10
C LEU A 202 -1.57 -7.77 -4.22
N TRP A 203 -0.86 -8.02 -5.33
CA TRP A 203 -0.36 -9.36 -5.58
C TRP A 203 0.80 -9.75 -4.67
N GLN A 204 0.69 -10.93 -4.07
CA GLN A 204 1.63 -11.40 -3.05
C GLN A 204 2.79 -12.18 -3.67
N HIS A 205 4.00 -11.95 -3.15
CA HIS A 205 5.21 -12.62 -3.62
C HIS A 205 5.87 -13.40 -2.48
N PRO A 206 5.57 -14.70 -2.30
CA PRO A 206 6.11 -15.49 -1.21
C PRO A 206 7.62 -15.72 -1.32
N ALA A 207 8.18 -15.97 -2.51
CA ALA A 207 9.62 -16.23 -2.66
C ALA A 207 10.52 -15.08 -2.17
N ALA A 208 10.09 -13.82 -2.38
CA ALA A 208 10.76 -12.63 -1.85
C ALA A 208 10.89 -12.64 -0.32
N ILE A 209 9.94 -13.25 0.40
CA ILE A 209 9.97 -13.39 1.87
C ILE A 209 11.04 -14.41 2.27
N ALA A 210 11.07 -15.57 1.61
CA ALA A 210 12.11 -16.57 1.87
C ALA A 210 13.52 -15.98 1.70
N ARG A 211 13.75 -15.29 0.57
CA ARG A 211 15.04 -14.68 0.23
C ARG A 211 15.47 -13.61 1.23
N VAL A 212 14.61 -12.64 1.54
CA VAL A 212 14.97 -11.55 2.47
C VAL A 212 15.23 -12.05 3.88
N HIS A 213 14.44 -13.01 4.35
CA HIS A 213 14.60 -13.57 5.69
C HIS A 213 15.63 -14.69 5.77
N LYS A 214 16.23 -15.09 4.64
CA LYS A 214 17.25 -16.13 4.53
C LYS A 214 16.78 -17.48 5.07
N VAL A 215 15.54 -17.84 4.73
CA VAL A 215 14.91 -19.11 5.12
C VAL A 215 14.63 -19.94 3.88
N GLU A 216 14.60 -21.26 4.05
CA GLU A 216 14.31 -22.16 2.93
C GLU A 216 12.88 -21.94 2.42
N LEU A 217 12.73 -21.86 1.11
CA LEU A 217 11.44 -21.68 0.45
C LEU A 217 10.48 -22.82 0.83
N TRP A 218 9.24 -22.46 1.20
CA TRP A 218 8.16 -23.36 1.65
C TRP A 218 8.39 -24.15 2.95
N SER A 219 9.51 -23.91 3.65
CA SER A 219 9.76 -24.43 4.99
C SER A 219 8.74 -23.89 6.01
N LYS A 220 8.66 -24.54 7.17
CA LYS A 220 7.82 -24.06 8.28
C LYS A 220 8.20 -22.63 8.68
N GLU A 221 9.50 -22.33 8.77
CA GLU A 221 9.99 -20.99 9.11
C GLU A 221 9.55 -19.96 8.06
N HIS A 222 9.56 -20.31 6.77
CA HIS A 222 9.06 -19.42 5.72
C HIS A 222 7.59 -19.04 5.93
N PHE A 223 6.72 -20.00 6.22
CA PHE A 223 5.31 -19.71 6.54
C PHE A 223 5.14 -18.87 7.82
N GLU A 224 5.99 -19.06 8.83
CA GLU A 224 6.01 -18.23 10.04
C GLU A 224 6.42 -16.78 9.74
N LYS A 225 7.44 -16.57 8.90
CA LYS A 225 7.86 -15.23 8.45
C LYS A 225 6.81 -14.57 7.56
N MET A 226 6.09 -15.34 6.76
CA MET A 226 5.08 -14.86 5.82
C MET A 226 3.78 -14.41 6.50
N ARG A 227 3.37 -15.10 7.57
CA ARG A 227 2.09 -14.86 8.26
C ARG A 227 1.85 -13.39 8.63
N PRO A 228 2.79 -12.67 9.26
CA PRO A 228 2.52 -11.30 9.68
C PRO A 228 2.42 -10.32 8.49
N TYR A 229 3.02 -10.61 7.33
CA TYR A 229 2.79 -9.84 6.10
C TYR A 229 1.36 -10.05 5.59
N TYR A 230 0.92 -11.30 5.47
CA TYR A 230 -0.41 -11.57 4.90
C TYR A 230 -1.54 -11.25 5.87
N THR A 231 -1.29 -11.31 7.18
CA THR A 231 -2.23 -10.78 8.18
C THR A 231 -2.33 -9.25 8.10
N MET A 232 -1.21 -8.56 7.87
CA MET A 232 -1.20 -7.11 7.61
C MET A 232 -2.01 -6.77 6.35
N LEU A 233 -1.84 -7.55 5.27
CA LEU A 233 -2.58 -7.39 4.02
C LEU A 233 -4.09 -7.70 4.17
N ALA A 234 -4.44 -8.76 4.92
CA ALA A 234 -5.84 -9.08 5.24
C ALA A 234 -6.52 -7.92 6.00
N ASN A 235 -5.83 -7.33 6.98
CA ASN A 235 -6.32 -6.19 7.75
C ASN A 235 -6.41 -4.89 6.94
N ALA A 236 -5.86 -4.86 5.71
CA ALA A 236 -6.08 -3.77 4.75
C ALA A 236 -7.27 -4.03 3.80
N GLY A 237 -7.95 -5.17 3.93
CA GLY A 237 -9.13 -5.50 3.14
C GLY A 237 -8.88 -6.29 1.86
N GLN A 238 -7.69 -6.90 1.70
CA GLN A 238 -7.36 -7.75 0.54
C GLN A 238 -8.42 -8.83 0.29
N LYS A 239 -8.85 -8.98 -0.96
CA LYS A 239 -9.87 -9.97 -1.36
C LYS A 239 -9.28 -11.19 -2.06
N SER A 240 -8.18 -11.05 -2.78
CA SER A 240 -7.65 -12.10 -3.65
C SER A 240 -6.35 -12.73 -3.14
N ILE A 241 -6.23 -14.04 -3.27
CA ILE A 241 -4.99 -14.79 -3.08
C ILE A 241 -4.30 -14.90 -4.44
N THR A 242 -3.05 -14.45 -4.55
CA THR A 242 -2.21 -14.64 -5.74
C THR A 242 -1.61 -16.04 -5.72
N THR A 243 -1.81 -16.81 -6.79
CA THR A 243 -1.25 -18.16 -6.94
C THR A 243 -0.58 -18.32 -8.30
N SER A 244 0.62 -18.90 -8.32
CA SER A 244 1.34 -19.28 -9.53
C SER A 244 1.06 -20.75 -9.87
N ILE A 245 0.19 -21.01 -10.85
CA ILE A 245 -0.15 -22.37 -11.30
C ILE A 245 0.87 -22.94 -12.30
N MET A 246 1.81 -22.12 -12.74
CA MET A 246 2.97 -22.49 -13.55
C MET A 246 4.20 -21.68 -13.11
N ASN A 247 5.39 -22.05 -13.58
CA ASN A 247 6.64 -21.41 -13.19
C ASN A 247 6.88 -20.13 -14.01
N GLU A 248 7.28 -19.03 -13.36
CA GLU A 248 7.54 -17.74 -14.01
C GLU A 248 6.37 -17.17 -14.85
N PRO A 249 5.16 -16.99 -14.27
CA PRO A 249 4.03 -16.42 -15.01
C PRO A 249 4.31 -15.01 -15.57
N TRP A 250 5.25 -14.28 -14.97
CA TRP A 250 5.69 -12.96 -15.41
C TRP A 250 7.11 -12.91 -15.98
N GLY A 251 7.72 -14.05 -16.31
CA GLY A 251 9.00 -14.09 -17.03
C GLY A 251 10.17 -13.38 -16.32
N HIS A 252 10.29 -13.55 -15.00
CA HIS A 252 11.34 -12.95 -14.17
C HIS A 252 11.41 -11.41 -14.25
N GLN A 253 10.24 -10.75 -14.32
CA GLN A 253 10.18 -9.28 -14.29
C GLN A 253 10.52 -8.68 -12.90
N THR A 254 10.54 -9.49 -11.85
CA THR A 254 10.90 -9.10 -10.47
C THR A 254 12.28 -9.62 -10.09
N TYR A 255 12.82 -9.14 -8.96
CA TYR A 255 14.12 -9.60 -8.47
C TYR A 255 14.15 -11.10 -8.13
N ASP A 256 13.07 -11.62 -7.56
CA ASP A 256 12.92 -13.04 -7.25
C ASP A 256 12.08 -13.73 -8.31
N ASP A 257 12.37 -15.02 -8.51
CA ASP A 257 11.53 -15.95 -9.27
C ASP A 257 10.14 -16.11 -8.60
N PHE A 258 9.12 -16.30 -9.42
CA PHE A 258 7.79 -16.77 -9.07
C PHE A 258 7.65 -18.28 -9.36
N PRO A 259 8.03 -19.14 -8.40
CA PRO A 259 7.96 -20.59 -8.56
C PRO A 259 6.51 -21.08 -8.64
N SER A 260 6.28 -22.16 -9.38
CA SER A 260 4.96 -22.80 -9.41
C SER A 260 4.58 -23.41 -8.05
N LEU A 261 3.30 -23.28 -7.69
CA LEU A 261 2.69 -23.96 -6.56
C LEU A 261 2.20 -25.36 -6.89
N ILE A 262 2.25 -25.76 -8.17
CA ILE A 262 1.78 -27.04 -8.67
C ILE A 262 2.96 -27.75 -9.32
N LYS A 263 3.21 -29.01 -8.95
CA LYS A 263 4.20 -29.82 -9.67
C LYS A 263 3.56 -30.41 -10.91
N TRP A 264 4.17 -30.20 -12.07
CA TRP A 264 3.73 -30.77 -13.34
C TRP A 264 4.65 -31.91 -13.71
N VAL A 265 4.11 -33.13 -13.84
CA VAL A 265 4.88 -34.32 -14.18
C VAL A 265 4.29 -34.99 -15.41
N LYS A 266 5.10 -35.11 -16.46
CA LYS A 266 4.78 -35.96 -17.61
C LYS A 266 5.32 -37.37 -17.35
N LYS A 267 4.40 -38.33 -17.26
CA LYS A 267 4.70 -39.73 -16.98
C LYS A 267 5.29 -40.43 -18.20
N LYS A 268 5.96 -41.57 -17.97
CA LYS A 268 6.58 -42.38 -19.04
C LYS A 268 5.59 -42.91 -20.08
N ASP A 269 4.33 -43.08 -19.70
CA ASP A 269 3.24 -43.50 -20.59
C ASP A 269 2.61 -42.32 -21.38
N GLY A 270 3.11 -41.10 -21.18
CA GLY A 270 2.60 -39.88 -21.83
C GLY A 270 1.47 -39.18 -21.08
N SER A 271 0.95 -39.76 -19.99
CA SER A 271 -0.06 -39.12 -19.15
C SER A 271 0.53 -38.02 -18.27
N TRP A 272 -0.34 -37.17 -17.70
CA TRP A 272 0.05 -36.10 -16.79
C TRP A 272 -0.34 -36.42 -15.35
N PHE A 273 0.53 -36.02 -14.43
CA PHE A 273 0.25 -35.99 -12.99
C PHE A 273 0.52 -34.58 -12.47
N TYR A 274 -0.42 -34.07 -11.67
CA TYR A 274 -0.34 -32.76 -11.04
C TYR A 274 -0.35 -32.92 -9.52
N ASP A 275 0.64 -32.37 -8.83
CA ASP A 275 0.67 -32.35 -7.36
C ASP A 275 0.27 -30.97 -6.86
N TYR A 276 -0.91 -30.89 -6.26
CA TYR A 276 -1.49 -29.68 -5.67
C TYR A 276 -1.13 -29.49 -4.18
N SER A 277 -0.31 -30.34 -3.58
CA SER A 277 -0.05 -30.31 -2.13
C SER A 277 0.50 -28.96 -1.66
N LEU A 278 1.39 -28.34 -2.43
CA LEU A 278 1.92 -27.02 -2.11
C LEU A 278 0.88 -25.91 -2.34
N PHE A 279 0.14 -25.95 -3.45
CA PHE A 279 -0.99 -25.06 -3.72
C PHE A 279 -2.01 -25.08 -2.57
N ASP A 280 -2.43 -26.26 -2.14
CA ASP A 280 -3.39 -26.45 -1.05
C ASP A 280 -2.89 -25.91 0.27
N LYS A 281 -1.64 -26.22 0.62
CA LYS A 281 -0.99 -25.73 1.84
C LYS A 281 -0.90 -24.20 1.82
N TYR A 282 -0.51 -23.62 0.69
CA TYR A 282 -0.39 -22.17 0.52
C TYR A 282 -1.75 -21.49 0.61
N VAL A 283 -2.74 -21.90 -0.19
CA VAL A 283 -4.09 -21.31 -0.19
C VAL A 283 -4.71 -21.39 1.21
N SER A 284 -4.67 -22.56 1.86
CA SER A 284 -5.20 -22.72 3.22
C SER A 284 -4.48 -21.82 4.23
N PHE A 285 -3.16 -21.67 4.08
CA PHE A 285 -2.38 -20.76 4.92
C PHE A 285 -2.78 -19.29 4.72
N VAL A 286 -2.92 -18.82 3.47
CA VAL A 286 -3.32 -17.44 3.18
C VAL A 286 -4.75 -17.17 3.66
N MET A 287 -5.67 -18.14 3.47
CA MET A 287 -7.01 -18.10 4.07
C MET A 287 -6.97 -17.99 5.59
N SER A 288 -6.08 -18.72 6.27
CA SER A 288 -5.89 -18.62 7.72
C SER A 288 -5.35 -17.26 8.18
N CYS A 289 -4.79 -16.45 7.28
CA CYS A 289 -4.38 -15.08 7.56
C CYS A 289 -5.54 -14.07 7.39
N GLY A 290 -6.68 -14.50 6.85
CA GLY A 290 -7.89 -13.69 6.70
C GLY A 290 -8.30 -13.37 5.25
N ILE A 291 -7.51 -13.77 4.24
CA ILE A 291 -7.81 -13.49 2.82
C ILE A 291 -8.52 -14.70 2.22
N THR A 292 -9.83 -14.59 2.00
CA THR A 292 -10.67 -15.77 1.69
C THR A 292 -11.61 -15.59 0.50
N LYS A 293 -11.67 -14.38 -0.10
CA LYS A 293 -12.75 -14.05 -1.04
C LYS A 293 -12.54 -14.62 -2.44
N ARG A 294 -11.30 -14.62 -2.94
CA ARG A 294 -10.94 -15.12 -4.28
C ARG A 294 -9.56 -15.77 -4.31
N ILE A 295 -9.33 -16.68 -5.25
CA ILE A 295 -8.03 -17.24 -5.62
C ILE A 295 -7.77 -16.88 -7.08
N ASN A 296 -6.77 -16.06 -7.35
CA ASN A 296 -6.37 -15.68 -8.71
C ASN A 296 -5.19 -16.55 -9.16
N CYS A 297 -5.40 -17.36 -10.19
CA CYS A 297 -4.46 -18.36 -10.69
C CYS A 297 -3.71 -17.85 -11.94
N TYR A 298 -2.44 -17.52 -11.78
CA TYR A 298 -1.56 -16.99 -12.82
C TYR A 298 -0.59 -18.07 -13.33
N SER A 299 -0.38 -18.25 -14.63
CA SER A 299 -1.18 -17.74 -15.75
C SER A 299 -1.12 -18.74 -16.90
N MET A 300 -2.19 -18.80 -17.70
CA MET A 300 -2.22 -19.55 -18.96
C MET A 300 -1.55 -18.79 -20.11
N VAL A 301 -1.24 -17.51 -19.90
CA VAL A 301 -0.69 -16.58 -20.89
C VAL A 301 0.56 -15.88 -20.35
N PRO A 302 1.62 -16.62 -19.99
CA PRO A 302 2.83 -16.05 -19.41
C PRO A 302 3.56 -15.13 -20.41
N TRP A 303 4.33 -14.17 -19.90
CA TRP A 303 5.13 -13.23 -20.72
C TRP A 303 6.04 -13.96 -21.72
N LYS A 304 6.70 -15.02 -21.26
CA LYS A 304 7.37 -16.01 -22.12
C LYS A 304 6.47 -17.22 -22.28
N LEU A 305 6.06 -17.56 -23.51
CA LEU A 305 5.26 -18.77 -23.83
C LEU A 305 6.09 -20.06 -23.72
N SER A 306 6.66 -20.28 -22.53
CA SER A 306 7.41 -21.45 -22.15
C SER A 306 6.85 -22.01 -20.85
N PHE A 307 6.50 -23.29 -20.85
CA PHE A 307 5.81 -23.94 -19.75
C PHE A 307 6.69 -25.07 -19.19
N GLN A 308 7.24 -24.87 -17.99
CA GLN A 308 8.13 -25.84 -17.36
C GLN A 308 7.35 -27.03 -16.81
N TYR A 309 7.92 -28.23 -16.95
CA TYR A 309 7.44 -29.46 -16.32
C TYR A 309 8.58 -30.46 -16.11
N TYR A 310 8.36 -31.44 -15.24
CA TYR A 310 9.28 -32.57 -15.06
C TYR A 310 8.91 -33.72 -16.00
N ASP A 311 9.86 -34.20 -16.80
CA ASP A 311 9.66 -35.34 -17.69
C ASP A 311 10.30 -36.60 -17.08
N GLU A 312 9.49 -37.61 -16.75
CA GLU A 312 9.97 -38.86 -16.16
C GLU A 312 10.77 -39.74 -17.12
N SER A 313 10.53 -39.62 -18.43
CA SER A 313 11.29 -40.35 -19.45
C SER A 313 12.70 -39.77 -19.57
N LEU A 314 12.85 -38.46 -19.43
CA LEU A 314 14.13 -37.76 -19.46
C LEU A 314 14.78 -37.60 -18.08
N SER A 315 14.04 -37.86 -17.01
CA SER A 315 14.44 -37.69 -15.60
C SER A 315 14.97 -36.28 -15.28
N LYS A 316 14.40 -35.24 -15.91
CA LYS A 316 14.82 -33.84 -15.72
C LYS A 316 13.66 -32.87 -15.93
N ASP A 317 13.83 -31.65 -15.42
CA ASP A 317 12.97 -30.53 -15.81
C ASP A 317 13.22 -30.15 -17.27
N THR A 318 12.13 -29.83 -17.96
CA THR A 318 12.10 -29.41 -19.36
C THR A 318 11.02 -28.35 -19.55
N GLU A 319 10.89 -27.84 -20.78
CA GLU A 319 9.93 -26.81 -21.10
C GLU A 319 9.18 -27.13 -22.41
N LEU A 320 7.89 -26.80 -22.44
CA LEU A 320 7.10 -26.74 -23.66
C LEU A 320 7.06 -25.30 -24.14
N VAL A 321 7.57 -25.05 -25.35
CA VAL A 321 7.38 -23.77 -26.05
C VAL A 321 6.24 -23.95 -27.04
N ALA A 322 5.07 -23.35 -26.74
CA ALA A 322 3.88 -23.49 -27.56
C ALA A 322 3.12 -22.17 -27.69
N LYS A 323 2.63 -21.88 -28.89
CA LYS A 323 1.82 -20.69 -29.17
C LYS A 323 0.41 -20.89 -28.65
N ILE A 324 -0.20 -19.84 -28.11
CA ILE A 324 -1.60 -19.88 -27.67
C ILE A 324 -2.49 -20.27 -28.86
N GLY A 325 -3.33 -21.27 -28.63
CA GLY A 325 -4.25 -21.81 -29.65
C GLY A 325 -3.67 -22.89 -30.56
N SER A 326 -2.38 -23.25 -30.45
CA SER A 326 -1.86 -24.44 -31.13
C SER A 326 -2.41 -25.73 -30.50
N ASP A 327 -2.38 -26.84 -31.24
CA ASP A 327 -2.85 -28.14 -30.74
C ASP A 327 -2.04 -28.59 -29.51
N GLU A 328 -0.73 -28.31 -29.49
CA GLU A 328 0.15 -28.62 -28.36
C GLU A 328 -0.22 -27.79 -27.13
N TYR A 329 -0.43 -26.47 -27.30
CA TYR A 329 -0.85 -25.60 -26.20
C TYR A 329 -2.22 -26.02 -25.64
N ASN A 330 -3.18 -26.24 -26.53
CA ASN A 330 -4.55 -26.60 -26.16
C ASN A 330 -4.56 -27.96 -25.44
N SER A 331 -3.80 -28.94 -25.92
CA SER A 331 -3.69 -30.26 -25.28
C SER A 331 -3.02 -30.19 -23.92
N PHE A 332 -1.90 -29.44 -23.81
CA PHE A 332 -1.16 -29.24 -22.57
C PHE A 332 -2.03 -28.61 -21.47
N TRP A 333 -2.69 -27.50 -21.79
CA TRP A 333 -3.54 -26.80 -20.82
C TRP A 333 -4.87 -27.50 -20.57
N SER A 334 -5.47 -28.14 -21.58
CA SER A 334 -6.74 -28.87 -21.38
C SER A 334 -6.57 -30.02 -20.39
N SER A 335 -5.44 -30.73 -20.44
CA SER A 335 -5.11 -31.78 -19.48
C SER A 335 -5.08 -31.22 -18.05
N MET A 336 -4.32 -30.15 -17.83
CA MET A 336 -4.19 -29.57 -16.49
C MET A 336 -5.49 -28.95 -16.00
N ILE A 337 -6.16 -28.13 -16.80
CA ILE A 337 -7.37 -27.42 -16.37
C ILE A 337 -8.51 -28.41 -16.05
N LYS A 338 -8.64 -29.53 -16.77
CA LYS A 338 -9.62 -30.57 -16.43
C LYS A 338 -9.35 -31.16 -15.05
N ASP A 339 -8.09 -31.53 -14.77
CA ASP A 339 -7.70 -32.10 -13.48
C ASP A 339 -7.83 -31.07 -12.35
N PHE A 340 -7.37 -29.84 -12.59
CA PHE A 340 -7.46 -28.75 -11.61
C PHE A 340 -8.90 -28.34 -11.32
N THR A 341 -9.79 -28.37 -12.31
CA THR A 341 -11.23 -28.16 -12.12
C THR A 341 -11.80 -29.20 -11.15
N LYS A 342 -11.45 -30.48 -11.33
CA LYS A 342 -11.86 -31.55 -10.42
C LYS A 342 -11.31 -31.32 -9.02
N HIS A 343 -10.00 -31.07 -8.89
CA HIS A 343 -9.36 -30.78 -7.60
C HIS A 343 -10.03 -29.61 -6.86
N LEU A 344 -10.20 -28.47 -7.53
CA LEU A 344 -10.84 -27.29 -6.94
C LEU A 344 -12.29 -27.55 -6.52
N LYS A 345 -13.05 -28.38 -7.25
CA LYS A 345 -14.41 -28.77 -6.86
C LYS A 345 -14.40 -29.66 -5.62
N GLU A 346 -13.49 -30.63 -5.55
CA GLU A 346 -13.31 -31.50 -4.38
C GLU A 346 -12.92 -30.69 -3.13
N LYS A 347 -12.11 -29.64 -3.30
CA LYS A 347 -11.76 -28.69 -2.21
C LYS A 347 -12.88 -27.70 -1.87
N GLY A 348 -13.92 -27.59 -2.69
CA GLY A 348 -14.96 -26.55 -2.57
C GLY A 348 -14.48 -25.15 -2.96
N TRP A 349 -13.32 -25.02 -3.60
CA TRP A 349 -12.70 -23.74 -3.97
C TRP A 349 -13.01 -23.27 -5.38
N PHE A 350 -13.55 -24.14 -6.24
CA PHE A 350 -13.83 -23.80 -7.64
C PHE A 350 -14.67 -22.53 -7.82
N SER A 351 -15.66 -22.32 -6.95
CA SER A 351 -16.55 -21.14 -7.02
C SER A 351 -15.86 -19.81 -6.68
N ILE A 352 -14.66 -19.83 -6.07
CA ILE A 352 -13.88 -18.64 -5.71
C ILE A 352 -12.57 -18.53 -6.48
N SER A 353 -12.25 -19.52 -7.31
CA SER A 353 -11.05 -19.51 -8.16
C SER A 353 -11.31 -18.81 -9.48
N THR A 354 -10.34 -18.04 -9.94
CA THR A 354 -10.28 -17.47 -11.28
C THR A 354 -9.02 -17.96 -11.98
N ILE A 355 -9.07 -18.11 -13.30
CA ILE A 355 -7.86 -18.05 -14.11
C ILE A 355 -7.60 -16.58 -14.42
N ALA A 356 -6.42 -16.10 -14.01
CA ALA A 356 -6.06 -14.70 -14.13
C ALA A 356 -5.16 -14.46 -15.33
N MET A 357 -5.51 -13.45 -16.12
CA MET A 357 -4.77 -12.98 -17.28
C MET A 357 -4.22 -11.58 -16.99
N ASP A 358 -3.01 -11.33 -17.48
CA ASP A 358 -2.30 -10.06 -17.41
C ASP A 358 -2.05 -9.59 -18.85
N GLU A 359 -2.71 -8.49 -19.24
CA GLU A 359 -2.81 -7.87 -20.57
C GLU A 359 -2.17 -8.63 -21.76
N ARG A 360 -3.00 -9.19 -22.66
CA ARG A 360 -2.54 -9.92 -23.86
C ARG A 360 -3.27 -9.49 -25.13
N PRO A 361 -2.77 -9.86 -26.32
CA PRO A 361 -3.52 -9.68 -27.55
C PRO A 361 -4.92 -10.31 -27.45
N MET A 362 -5.94 -9.62 -27.98
CA MET A 362 -7.34 -10.04 -27.90
C MET A 362 -7.59 -11.50 -28.32
N LYS A 363 -6.98 -11.92 -29.44
CA LYS A 363 -7.12 -13.28 -29.96
C LYS A 363 -6.63 -14.35 -28.97
N ASP A 364 -5.57 -14.05 -28.23
CA ASP A 364 -5.02 -14.96 -27.24
C ASP A 364 -5.98 -15.10 -26.05
N MET A 365 -6.53 -13.97 -25.57
CA MET A 365 -7.52 -13.97 -24.50
C MET A 365 -8.78 -14.74 -24.89
N GLN A 366 -9.35 -14.49 -26.07
CA GLN A 366 -10.53 -15.23 -26.56
C GLN A 366 -10.26 -16.73 -26.67
N THR A 367 -9.06 -17.12 -27.08
CA THR A 367 -8.67 -18.54 -27.17
C THR A 367 -8.65 -19.20 -25.80
N VAL A 368 -8.08 -18.55 -24.80
CA VAL A 368 -8.04 -19.05 -23.42
C VAL A 368 -9.44 -19.09 -22.81
N ILE A 369 -10.23 -18.03 -22.98
CA ILE A 369 -11.63 -17.97 -22.53
C ILE A 369 -12.40 -19.15 -23.09
N LYS A 370 -12.33 -19.38 -24.41
CA LYS A 370 -12.99 -20.49 -25.07
C LYS A 370 -12.56 -21.84 -24.47
N LEU A 371 -11.26 -22.07 -24.36
CA LEU A 371 -10.73 -23.33 -23.79
C LEU A 371 -11.24 -23.57 -22.36
N LEU A 372 -11.28 -22.54 -21.52
CA LEU A 372 -11.83 -22.64 -20.16
C LEU A 372 -13.31 -23.00 -20.15
N LYS A 373 -14.10 -22.31 -20.98
CA LYS A 373 -15.56 -22.51 -21.06
C LYS A 373 -15.94 -23.87 -21.67
N ASP A 374 -15.16 -24.35 -22.63
CA ASP A 374 -15.33 -25.69 -23.23
C ASP A 374 -15.07 -26.80 -22.20
N ILE A 375 -14.17 -26.57 -21.23
CA ILE A 375 -13.88 -27.52 -20.14
C ILE A 375 -14.94 -27.43 -19.03
N ASP A 376 -15.24 -26.23 -18.54
CA ASP A 376 -16.33 -25.99 -17.61
C ASP A 376 -16.89 -24.56 -17.79
N PRO A 377 -18.17 -24.39 -18.14
CA PRO A 377 -18.75 -23.08 -18.40
C PRO A 377 -18.72 -22.15 -17.18
N ASN A 378 -18.58 -22.69 -15.97
CA ASN A 378 -18.55 -21.93 -14.71
C ASN A 378 -17.18 -21.41 -14.33
N TRP A 379 -16.12 -21.69 -15.12
CA TRP A 379 -14.82 -21.08 -14.87
C TRP A 379 -14.95 -19.55 -14.83
N LYS A 380 -14.46 -18.97 -13.73
CA LYS A 380 -14.33 -17.52 -13.60
C LYS A 380 -12.97 -17.08 -14.14
N ILE A 381 -12.96 -15.89 -14.72
CA ILE A 381 -11.77 -15.29 -15.33
C ILE A 381 -11.53 -13.94 -14.65
N ALA A 382 -10.27 -13.68 -14.31
CA ALA A 382 -9.80 -12.36 -13.88
C ALA A 382 -8.92 -11.74 -14.97
N LEU A 383 -9.05 -10.43 -15.19
CA LEU A 383 -8.25 -9.69 -16.15
C LEU A 383 -7.83 -8.34 -15.55
N ALA A 384 -6.52 -8.09 -15.56
CA ALA A 384 -5.95 -6.75 -15.43
C ALA A 384 -5.43 -6.31 -16.80
N GLY A 385 -5.93 -5.18 -17.32
CA GLY A 385 -5.50 -4.68 -18.63
C GLY A 385 -6.45 -3.63 -19.22
N ASN A 386 -6.45 -3.52 -20.54
CA ASN A 386 -7.35 -2.63 -21.28
C ASN A 386 -8.81 -3.06 -21.15
N TYR A 387 -9.72 -2.09 -21.31
CA TYR A 387 -11.14 -2.38 -21.45
C TYR A 387 -11.45 -2.96 -22.85
N HIS A 388 -12.19 -4.06 -22.88
CA HIS A 388 -12.54 -4.81 -24.07
C HIS A 388 -14.01 -5.25 -24.04
N PRO A 389 -14.91 -4.58 -24.78
CA PRO A 389 -16.33 -4.94 -24.80
C PRO A 389 -16.58 -6.37 -25.33
N GLU A 390 -15.68 -6.92 -26.15
CA GLU A 390 -15.81 -8.23 -26.80
C GLU A 390 -15.75 -9.40 -25.81
N ILE A 391 -15.10 -9.21 -24.66
CA ILE A 391 -14.90 -10.25 -23.64
C ILE A 391 -15.45 -9.85 -22.27
N GLU A 392 -15.97 -8.63 -22.09
CA GLU A 392 -16.44 -8.09 -20.82
C GLU A 392 -17.35 -9.08 -20.06
N LYS A 393 -18.29 -9.71 -20.78
CA LYS A 393 -19.27 -10.62 -20.18
C LYS A 393 -18.63 -11.88 -19.61
N ASP A 394 -17.54 -12.33 -20.20
CA ASP A 394 -16.77 -13.50 -19.78
C ASP A 394 -15.87 -13.20 -18.55
N ILE A 395 -15.51 -11.93 -18.35
CA ILE A 395 -14.65 -11.53 -17.24
C ILE A 395 -15.47 -11.35 -15.95
N PHE A 396 -15.12 -12.13 -14.94
CA PHE A 396 -15.71 -12.05 -13.60
C PHE A 396 -15.07 -10.92 -12.79
N ASP A 397 -13.74 -10.89 -12.69
CA ASP A 397 -12.96 -9.86 -11.98
C ASP A 397 -12.21 -9.02 -13.02
N TYR A 398 -12.63 -7.76 -13.22
CA TYR A 398 -12.07 -6.91 -14.28
C TYR A 398 -11.48 -5.63 -13.68
N SER A 399 -10.15 -5.56 -13.70
CA SER A 399 -9.38 -4.37 -13.34
C SER A 399 -8.91 -3.65 -14.61
N ILE A 400 -9.48 -2.49 -14.91
CA ILE A 400 -9.12 -1.73 -16.11
C ILE A 400 -7.99 -0.74 -15.84
N ALA A 401 -7.12 -0.52 -16.84
CA ALA A 401 -6.07 0.49 -16.74
C ALA A 401 -6.68 1.88 -16.49
N SER A 402 -6.02 2.71 -15.68
CA SER A 402 -6.55 4.01 -15.21
C SER A 402 -7.04 4.96 -16.32
N ARG A 403 -6.53 4.80 -17.54
CA ARG A 403 -6.94 5.57 -18.73
C ARG A 403 -8.34 5.21 -19.25
N PHE A 404 -8.93 4.12 -18.79
CA PHE A 404 -10.27 3.67 -19.16
C PHE A 404 -11.26 3.88 -18.02
N GLU A 405 -12.52 4.05 -18.40
CA GLU A 405 -13.68 3.96 -17.52
C GLU A 405 -14.65 2.93 -18.11
N PHE A 406 -15.37 2.21 -17.26
CA PHE A 406 -16.49 1.40 -17.73
C PHE A 406 -17.61 2.32 -18.23
N ASP A 407 -18.36 1.88 -19.24
CA ASP A 407 -19.66 2.47 -19.51
C ASP A 407 -20.56 2.35 -18.25
N ALA A 408 -21.33 3.38 -17.95
CA ALA A 408 -22.12 3.45 -16.73
C ALA A 408 -23.17 2.33 -16.61
N ALA A 409 -23.77 1.90 -17.73
CA ALA A 409 -24.74 0.81 -17.74
C ALA A 409 -24.03 -0.54 -17.49
N ILE A 410 -22.87 -0.74 -18.10
CA ILE A 410 -22.05 -1.94 -17.91
C ILE A 410 -21.57 -2.04 -16.47
N LEU A 411 -21.01 -0.98 -15.90
CA LEU A 411 -20.58 -0.97 -14.50
C LEU A 411 -21.73 -1.29 -13.55
N LYS A 412 -22.90 -0.67 -13.77
CA LYS A 412 -24.10 -0.94 -12.98
C LYS A 412 -24.54 -2.42 -13.06
N GLU A 413 -24.52 -3.01 -14.25
CA GLU A 413 -24.83 -4.44 -14.44
C GLU A 413 -23.82 -5.33 -13.72
N ARG A 414 -22.52 -5.06 -13.90
CA ARG A 414 -21.44 -5.81 -13.22
C ARG A 414 -21.58 -5.73 -11.69
N THR A 415 -21.82 -4.54 -11.14
CA THR A 415 -22.04 -4.35 -9.71
C THR A 415 -23.27 -5.12 -9.22
N ALA A 416 -24.39 -5.12 -9.97
CA ALA A 416 -25.59 -5.86 -9.63
C ALA A 416 -25.36 -7.38 -9.61
N LEU A 417 -24.49 -7.88 -10.49
CA LEU A 417 -24.06 -9.28 -10.54
C LEU A 417 -22.97 -9.62 -9.52
N GLY A 418 -22.51 -8.66 -8.72
CA GLY A 418 -21.44 -8.84 -7.75
C GLY A 418 -20.07 -9.14 -8.38
N LYS A 419 -19.86 -8.71 -9.64
CA LYS A 419 -18.58 -8.83 -10.35
C LYS A 419 -17.62 -7.71 -9.90
N PRO A 420 -16.43 -8.03 -9.38
CA PRO A 420 -15.40 -7.02 -9.12
C PRO A 420 -15.10 -6.23 -10.40
N SER A 421 -15.15 -4.91 -10.27
CA SER A 421 -14.95 -3.94 -11.34
C SER A 421 -14.05 -2.86 -10.78
N THR A 422 -12.75 -3.10 -10.83
CA THR A 422 -11.71 -2.27 -10.23
C THR A 422 -10.95 -1.52 -11.32
N TRP A 423 -10.02 -0.69 -10.88
CA TRP A 423 -9.04 -0.03 -11.74
C TRP A 423 -7.66 -0.22 -11.13
N TYR A 424 -6.61 -0.03 -11.94
CA TYR A 424 -5.23 -0.08 -11.47
C TYR A 424 -4.39 1.06 -12.03
N THR A 425 -3.30 1.37 -11.32
CA THR A 425 -2.16 2.12 -11.85
C THR A 425 -0.93 1.22 -11.86
N CYS A 426 0.02 1.53 -12.73
CA CYS A 426 1.27 0.80 -12.89
C CYS A 426 2.42 1.79 -13.13
N CYS A 427 3.42 1.43 -13.94
CA CYS A 427 4.52 2.32 -14.28
C CYS A 427 4.13 3.46 -15.25
N GLU A 428 2.94 3.42 -15.85
CA GLU A 428 2.51 4.39 -16.86
C GLU A 428 2.12 5.74 -16.26
N GLU A 429 1.40 5.74 -15.14
CA GLU A 429 0.82 6.96 -14.58
C GLU A 429 1.84 7.69 -13.69
N ASN A 430 2.12 8.95 -14.03
CA ASN A 430 2.90 9.82 -13.13
C ASN A 430 2.15 10.07 -11.82
N TYR A 431 0.84 10.30 -11.91
CA TYR A 431 -0.07 10.47 -10.79
C TYR A 431 -1.50 10.09 -11.20
N PRO A 432 -2.31 9.59 -10.26
CA PRO A 432 -1.92 9.17 -8.93
C PRO A 432 -1.09 7.88 -9.01
N ASN A 433 -0.13 7.68 -8.12
CA ASN A 433 0.61 6.41 -8.04
C ASN A 433 1.16 6.08 -6.65
N GLY A 434 1.68 4.86 -6.54
CA GLY A 434 2.25 4.26 -5.35
C GLY A 434 3.77 4.13 -5.31
N PHE A 435 4.50 5.01 -6.01
CA PHE A 435 5.97 5.07 -5.95
C PHE A 435 6.43 5.62 -4.61
N THR A 436 7.66 5.28 -4.18
CA THR A 436 8.22 5.77 -2.90
C THR A 436 8.32 7.28 -2.81
N PHE A 437 8.49 7.96 -3.95
CA PHE A 437 8.49 9.42 -4.05
C PHE A 437 7.09 10.03 -4.23
N SER A 438 6.05 9.23 -4.51
CA SER A 438 4.69 9.75 -4.72
C SER A 438 4.19 10.48 -3.46
N PRO A 439 3.52 11.63 -3.63
CA PRO A 439 2.78 12.29 -2.56
C PRO A 439 1.87 11.29 -1.82
N PRO A 440 1.99 11.17 -0.48
CA PRO A 440 1.20 10.21 0.28
C PRO A 440 -0.33 10.34 0.10
N ALA A 441 -0.82 11.57 -0.13
CA ALA A 441 -2.24 11.83 -0.37
C ALA A 441 -2.80 11.15 -1.63
N GLU A 442 -1.96 10.81 -2.62
CA GLU A 442 -2.42 10.06 -3.81
C GLU A 442 -2.99 8.69 -3.45
N HIS A 443 -2.50 8.04 -2.41
CA HIS A 443 -2.99 6.74 -1.97
C HIS A 443 -4.37 6.84 -1.31
N VAL A 444 -4.62 7.95 -0.60
CA VAL A 444 -5.96 8.23 -0.06
C VAL A 444 -6.91 8.52 -1.22
N TRP A 445 -6.45 9.36 -2.16
CA TRP A 445 -7.21 9.78 -3.33
C TRP A 445 -7.72 8.60 -4.16
N MET A 446 -6.93 7.51 -4.27
CA MET A 446 -7.35 6.30 -4.99
C MET A 446 -8.66 5.68 -4.46
N GLY A 447 -8.85 5.66 -3.14
CA GLY A 447 -10.09 5.15 -2.53
C GLY A 447 -11.30 6.04 -2.82
N TRP A 448 -11.10 7.36 -2.80
CA TRP A 448 -12.12 8.33 -3.16
C TRP A 448 -12.49 8.29 -4.63
N TYR A 449 -11.51 8.14 -5.52
CA TYR A 449 -11.76 7.99 -6.95
C TYR A 449 -12.54 6.72 -7.27
N ALA A 450 -12.23 5.61 -6.60
CA ALA A 450 -13.04 4.39 -6.72
C ALA A 450 -14.51 4.67 -6.35
N ALA A 451 -14.76 5.38 -5.26
CA ALA A 451 -16.10 5.75 -4.85
C ALA A 451 -16.80 6.69 -5.86
N ALA A 452 -16.06 7.69 -6.37
CA ALA A 452 -16.58 8.69 -7.30
C ALA A 452 -16.97 8.11 -8.66
N LYS A 453 -16.18 7.17 -9.17
CA LYS A 453 -16.42 6.51 -10.47
C LYS A 453 -17.26 5.24 -10.36
N GLY A 454 -17.64 4.84 -9.14
CA GLY A 454 -18.44 3.64 -8.90
C GLY A 454 -17.69 2.32 -9.04
N PHE A 455 -16.35 2.35 -9.10
CA PHE A 455 -15.53 1.15 -9.05
C PHE A 455 -15.72 0.42 -7.72
N THR A 456 -15.55 -0.90 -7.72
CA THR A 456 -15.66 -1.71 -6.51
C THR A 456 -14.41 -1.62 -5.64
N GLY A 457 -13.28 -1.15 -6.17
CA GLY A 457 -12.01 -1.09 -5.45
C GLY A 457 -10.82 -0.76 -6.36
N TYR A 458 -9.64 -1.25 -6.00
CA TYR A 458 -8.36 -0.92 -6.64
C TYR A 458 -7.41 -2.12 -6.63
N LEU A 459 -6.66 -2.27 -7.72
CA LEU A 459 -5.62 -3.28 -7.87
C LEU A 459 -4.24 -2.62 -8.01
N ARG A 460 -3.21 -3.26 -7.46
CA ARG A 460 -1.80 -2.96 -7.77
C ARG A 460 -1.00 -4.25 -7.86
N TRP A 461 -0.15 -4.34 -8.87
CA TRP A 461 0.50 -5.60 -9.25
C TRP A 461 1.52 -6.15 -8.24
N ALA A 462 1.96 -5.37 -7.25
CA ALA A 462 2.99 -5.82 -6.32
C ALA A 462 2.81 -5.34 -4.88
N TYR A 463 2.53 -6.28 -3.98
CA TYR A 463 2.53 -6.07 -2.53
C TYR A 463 3.94 -6.07 -1.96
N ASN A 464 4.78 -7.05 -2.33
CA ASN A 464 6.07 -7.29 -1.68
C ASN A 464 7.16 -7.91 -2.57
N SER A 465 7.15 -7.64 -3.89
CA SER A 465 8.22 -8.06 -4.82
C SER A 465 9.47 -7.19 -4.64
N TRP A 466 10.18 -7.38 -3.53
CA TRP A 466 11.26 -6.50 -3.13
C TRP A 466 12.46 -6.52 -4.07
N PRO A 467 13.11 -5.38 -4.34
CA PRO A 467 14.45 -5.36 -4.95
C PRO A 467 15.48 -6.03 -4.02
N GLN A 468 16.75 -6.02 -4.43
CA GLN A 468 17.84 -6.64 -3.67
C GLN A 468 17.89 -6.18 -2.20
N ASN A 469 17.84 -4.85 -1.97
CA ASN A 469 18.02 -4.23 -0.65
C ASN A 469 16.89 -3.24 -0.32
N PRO A 470 15.65 -3.71 -0.12
CA PRO A 470 14.47 -2.84 -0.04
C PRO A 470 14.48 -1.88 1.17
N LEU A 471 15.23 -2.18 2.23
CA LEU A 471 15.34 -1.32 3.41
C LEU A 471 16.26 -0.11 3.22
N THR A 472 17.05 -0.09 2.15
CA THR A 472 18.02 0.98 1.88
C THR A 472 17.79 1.61 0.52
N ASP A 473 17.35 0.84 -0.48
CA ASP A 473 17.13 1.29 -1.85
C ASP A 473 15.86 0.67 -2.43
N SER A 474 14.94 1.52 -2.86
CA SER A 474 13.67 1.13 -3.45
C SER A 474 13.68 1.11 -4.98
N ARG A 475 14.79 1.54 -5.59
CA ARG A 475 14.98 1.49 -7.04
C ARG A 475 15.12 0.05 -7.53
N PHE A 476 14.82 -0.16 -8.80
CA PHE A 476 14.92 -1.44 -9.47
C PHE A 476 15.43 -1.25 -10.91
N THR A 477 15.75 -2.35 -11.60
CA THR A 477 16.25 -2.34 -12.99
C THR A 477 15.17 -1.98 -14.02
N ALA A 478 13.93 -1.86 -13.58
CA ALA A 478 12.81 -1.34 -14.35
C ALA A 478 11.88 -0.52 -13.46
N TRP A 479 11.21 0.46 -14.07
CA TRP A 479 10.14 1.29 -13.50
C TRP A 479 10.57 2.25 -12.37
N PRO A 480 9.74 3.25 -12.03
CA PRO A 480 10.04 4.17 -10.94
C PRO A 480 10.14 3.46 -9.59
N ALA A 481 10.98 3.99 -8.70
CA ALA A 481 11.28 3.38 -7.42
C ALA A 481 10.03 3.16 -6.56
N GLY A 482 9.99 1.99 -5.90
CA GLY A 482 8.83 1.57 -5.11
C GLY A 482 7.69 0.95 -5.91
N ASP A 483 7.78 0.85 -7.24
CA ASP A 483 6.73 0.20 -8.03
C ASP A 483 6.55 -1.28 -7.67
N THR A 484 7.61 -1.97 -7.27
CA THR A 484 7.58 -3.42 -7.04
C THR A 484 7.11 -3.84 -5.64
N PHE A 485 6.75 -2.91 -4.75
CA PHE A 485 6.29 -3.28 -3.39
C PHE A 485 5.59 -2.13 -2.66
N GLN A 486 4.72 -2.46 -1.71
CA GLN A 486 4.01 -1.50 -0.85
C GLN A 486 4.40 -1.59 0.63
N VAL A 487 5.03 -2.68 1.06
CA VAL A 487 5.49 -2.89 2.45
C VAL A 487 6.97 -3.27 2.50
N TYR A 488 7.60 -3.22 3.66
CA TYR A 488 9.04 -3.45 3.83
C TYR A 488 9.33 -4.69 4.67
N PRO A 489 10.55 -5.26 4.57
CA PRO A 489 11.00 -6.31 5.46
C PRO A 489 10.93 -5.95 6.95
N GLY A 490 10.68 -6.92 7.82
CA GLY A 490 10.53 -6.70 9.25
C GLY A 490 9.61 -7.73 9.91
N PRO A 491 8.29 -7.71 9.63
CA PRO A 491 7.54 -6.89 8.67
C PRO A 491 7.32 -5.44 9.09
N MET A 492 7.48 -4.51 8.15
CA MET A 492 7.22 -3.07 8.34
C MET A 492 6.19 -2.57 7.32
N THR A 493 5.27 -1.72 7.77
CA THR A 493 4.36 -0.99 6.88
C THR A 493 5.10 0.19 6.22
N SER A 494 4.45 0.88 5.30
CA SER A 494 4.95 2.11 4.67
C SER A 494 3.94 3.24 4.84
N ILE A 495 4.37 4.49 4.66
CA ILE A 495 3.45 5.62 4.54
C ILE A 495 2.40 5.33 3.46
N ARG A 496 2.84 4.83 2.30
CA ARG A 496 1.98 4.48 1.16
C ARG A 496 0.86 3.51 1.53
N PHE A 497 1.21 2.41 2.19
CA PHE A 497 0.26 1.37 2.56
C PHE A 497 -0.72 1.85 3.65
N GLU A 498 -0.26 2.60 4.65
CA GLU A 498 -1.13 3.21 5.66
C GLU A 498 -2.10 4.22 5.04
N LYS A 499 -1.65 5.04 4.10
CA LYS A 499 -2.48 6.03 3.40
C LYS A 499 -3.44 5.38 2.39
N LEU A 500 -3.10 4.23 1.81
CA LEU A 500 -4.04 3.42 1.03
C LEU A 500 -5.16 2.89 1.91
N ILE A 501 -4.84 2.33 3.08
CA ILE A 501 -5.85 1.89 4.06
C ILE A 501 -6.75 3.06 4.46
N GLU A 502 -6.18 4.25 4.69
CA GLU A 502 -6.96 5.46 4.97
C GLU A 502 -7.97 5.78 3.86
N GLY A 503 -7.58 5.71 2.59
CA GLY A 503 -8.49 5.89 1.44
C GLY A 503 -9.56 4.81 1.34
N ILE A 504 -9.22 3.56 1.63
CA ILE A 504 -10.18 2.43 1.67
C ILE A 504 -11.23 2.65 2.76
N GLN A 505 -10.82 3.08 3.96
CA GLN A 505 -11.77 3.37 5.03
C GLN A 505 -12.70 4.53 4.68
N ASP A 506 -12.21 5.54 3.94
CA ASP A 506 -13.06 6.62 3.45
C ASP A 506 -14.08 6.11 2.43
N PHE A 507 -13.68 5.23 1.51
CA PHE A 507 -14.61 4.57 0.58
C PHE A 507 -15.73 3.84 1.33
N GLU A 508 -15.39 3.11 2.39
CA GLU A 508 -16.39 2.40 3.21
C GLU A 508 -17.35 3.37 3.91
N LYS A 509 -16.85 4.49 4.46
CA LYS A 509 -17.70 5.53 5.05
C LYS A 509 -18.64 6.14 4.01
N ILE A 510 -18.12 6.48 2.83
CA ILE A 510 -18.91 7.01 1.72
C ILE A 510 -20.00 6.01 1.35
N HIS A 511 -19.67 4.73 1.24
CA HIS A 511 -20.63 3.67 0.96
C HIS A 511 -21.72 3.60 2.04
N ILE A 512 -21.35 3.57 3.32
CA ILE A 512 -22.29 3.51 4.46
C ILE A 512 -23.23 4.72 4.46
N LEU A 513 -22.69 5.93 4.31
CA LEU A 513 -23.47 7.16 4.25
C LEU A 513 -24.43 7.17 3.06
N GLN A 514 -23.94 6.80 1.87
CA GLN A 514 -24.76 6.75 0.67
C GLN A 514 -25.93 5.76 0.82
N GLN A 515 -25.70 4.58 1.42
CA GLN A 515 -26.79 3.62 1.70
C GLN A 515 -27.78 4.17 2.73
N GLY A 516 -27.29 4.80 3.81
CA GLY A 516 -28.15 5.43 4.81
C GLY A 516 -29.03 6.54 4.24
N PHE A 517 -28.48 7.40 3.37
CA PHE A 517 -29.27 8.45 2.71
C PHE A 517 -30.29 7.90 1.72
N LYS A 518 -29.95 6.85 0.97
CA LYS A 518 -30.91 6.15 0.09
C LYS A 518 -32.06 5.53 0.88
N GLN A 519 -31.76 4.86 1.99
CA GLN A 519 -32.77 4.22 2.84
C GLN A 519 -33.71 5.24 3.50
N SER A 520 -33.19 6.41 3.88
CA SER A 520 -33.99 7.49 4.47
C SER A 520 -34.67 8.40 3.46
N GLY A 521 -34.43 8.21 2.15
CA GLY A 521 -34.96 9.10 1.10
C GLY A 521 -34.37 10.51 1.10
N ASN A 522 -33.20 10.73 1.72
CA ASN A 522 -32.58 12.05 1.85
C ASN A 522 -31.82 12.45 0.57
N GLN A 523 -32.56 12.88 -0.44
CA GLN A 523 -31.99 13.25 -1.74
C GLN A 523 -30.98 14.40 -1.65
N ALA A 524 -31.21 15.40 -0.79
CA ALA A 524 -30.29 16.52 -0.61
C ALA A 524 -28.90 16.08 -0.14
N LYS A 525 -28.84 15.11 0.79
CA LYS A 525 -27.55 14.54 1.25
C LYS A 525 -26.89 13.63 0.21
N ILE A 526 -27.66 12.96 -0.63
CA ILE A 526 -27.13 12.23 -1.78
C ILE A 526 -26.48 13.20 -2.77
N ASP A 527 -27.14 14.31 -3.08
CA ASP A 527 -26.64 15.31 -4.02
C ASP A 527 -25.38 16.01 -3.49
N GLU A 528 -25.35 16.36 -2.20
CA GLU A 528 -24.17 16.93 -1.53
C GLU A 528 -22.97 15.96 -1.58
N LEU A 529 -23.20 14.67 -1.33
CA LEU A 529 -22.16 13.64 -1.41
C LEU A 529 -21.67 13.44 -2.85
N ASN A 530 -22.58 13.43 -3.83
CA ASN A 530 -22.21 13.31 -5.24
C ASN A 530 -21.39 14.52 -5.72
N GLN A 531 -21.76 15.74 -5.30
CA GLN A 531 -21.00 16.96 -5.60
C GLN A 531 -19.61 16.93 -4.97
N LEU A 532 -19.48 16.35 -3.77
CA LEU A 532 -18.17 16.15 -3.15
C LEU A 532 -17.30 15.20 -3.99
N LEU A 533 -17.86 14.06 -4.39
CA LEU A 533 -17.18 13.03 -5.16
C LEU A 533 -16.80 13.48 -6.57
N SER A 534 -17.55 14.39 -7.20
CA SER A 534 -17.26 14.87 -8.56
C SER A 534 -15.92 15.60 -8.69
N THR A 535 -15.27 15.97 -7.58
CA THR A 535 -13.93 16.56 -7.57
C THR A 535 -12.80 15.54 -7.78
N PHE A 536 -13.10 14.24 -7.63
CA PHE A 536 -12.16 13.15 -7.83
C PHE A 536 -12.18 12.69 -9.28
N ASP A 537 -11.48 13.43 -10.12
CA ASP A 537 -11.23 13.09 -11.52
C ASP A 537 -9.73 13.16 -11.82
N LEU A 538 -9.20 12.21 -12.60
CA LEU A 538 -7.76 12.13 -12.91
C LEU A 538 -7.23 13.42 -13.55
N LYS A 539 -8.07 14.13 -14.31
CA LYS A 539 -7.69 15.41 -14.94
C LYS A 539 -7.39 16.49 -13.91
N MET A 540 -8.03 16.44 -12.73
CA MET A 540 -7.82 17.42 -11.66
C MET A 540 -6.42 17.36 -11.06
N LEU A 541 -5.80 16.17 -11.04
CA LEU A 541 -4.47 15.97 -10.47
C LEU A 541 -3.35 16.66 -11.26
N LYS A 542 -3.63 17.10 -12.49
CA LYS A 542 -2.70 17.91 -13.29
C LYS A 542 -2.54 19.33 -12.73
N GLU A 543 -3.60 19.86 -12.13
CA GLU A 543 -3.70 21.26 -11.71
C GLU A 543 -3.73 21.42 -10.18
N ILE A 544 -4.32 20.44 -9.49
CA ILE A 544 -4.56 20.49 -8.05
C ILE A 544 -3.88 19.29 -7.38
N PRO A 545 -2.94 19.52 -6.44
CA PRO A 545 -2.33 18.44 -5.66
C PRO A 545 -3.39 17.60 -4.95
N SER A 546 -3.18 16.28 -4.96
CA SER A 546 -4.08 15.31 -4.30
C SER A 546 -4.37 15.64 -2.83
N GLU A 547 -3.38 16.16 -2.09
CA GLU A 547 -3.53 16.60 -0.69
C GLU A 547 -4.64 17.65 -0.53
N LYS A 548 -4.70 18.65 -1.41
CA LYS A 548 -5.73 19.71 -1.33
C LYS A 548 -7.14 19.13 -1.55
N ILE A 549 -7.28 18.27 -2.56
CA ILE A 549 -8.57 17.63 -2.89
C ILE A 549 -9.03 16.75 -1.73
N VAL A 550 -8.13 15.90 -1.20
CA VAL A 550 -8.42 14.98 -0.10
C VAL A 550 -8.76 15.72 1.20
N ASP A 551 -7.99 16.75 1.56
CA ASP A 551 -8.20 17.48 2.81
C ASP A 551 -9.54 18.25 2.80
N GLU A 552 -9.86 18.88 1.67
CA GLU A 552 -11.17 19.52 1.48
C GLU A 552 -12.30 18.48 1.59
N ALA A 553 -12.16 17.34 0.90
CA ALA A 553 -13.17 16.30 0.89
C ALA A 553 -13.41 15.70 2.29
N LYS A 554 -12.34 15.38 3.02
CA LYS A 554 -12.43 14.88 4.40
C LYS A 554 -13.04 15.90 5.35
N SER A 555 -12.77 17.19 5.17
CA SER A 555 -13.35 18.24 6.01
C SER A 555 -14.88 18.31 5.88
N LYS A 556 -15.40 18.01 4.68
CA LYS A 556 -16.84 17.92 4.39
C LYS A 556 -17.43 16.59 4.83
N LEU A 557 -16.73 15.47 4.59
CA LEU A 557 -17.18 14.13 4.99
C LEU A 557 -17.49 14.03 6.49
N LYS A 558 -16.68 14.70 7.33
CA LYS A 558 -16.87 14.75 8.79
C LYS A 558 -18.15 15.44 9.25
N LYS A 559 -18.85 16.16 8.37
CA LYS A 559 -20.10 16.88 8.65
C LYS A 559 -21.36 16.11 8.27
N PHE A 560 -21.20 15.01 7.52
CA PHE A 560 -22.25 14.00 7.33
C PHE A 560 -22.30 13.11 8.56
#